data_AF-A0A1Q7QGE0-F1
#
_entry.id   AF-A0A1Q7QGE0-F1
#
_cell.length_a   1.000
_cell.length_b   1.000
_cell.length_c   1.000
_cell.angle_alpha   90.00
_cell.angle_beta   90.00
_cell.angle_gamma   90.00
#
_symmetry.space_group_name_H-M   'P 1'
#
loop_
_entity.id
_entity.type
_entity.pdbx_description
1 polymer ?
#
loop_
_entity_poly.entity_id
_entity_poly.type
_entity_poly.pdbx_seq_one_letter_code
_entity_poly.pdbx_strand_id
1 'polypeptide(L)'
;MSRDDAGSQARAAWWLEARLGLFIHWGIYALPARHEWVKSREQLTDDHYQRYFDHFYPDLYDPAQWARVAKDAGMRYFVITTKHHDGFCLWDSDLTDYKVTKTPWGKDLIRPMLEAFRAEGLRVGFYHSVIDWHHPEFPIDGHHPRRGDAAANDRDISKYRRYLHGQVRELLTRFGKLDYLFFDFTYPDLPGGGKSAADWGSEELLAMVRELQPEAIVNDRLGIPGDFVTPEQYQPASPMQRDGAPVLWEACQTLNGSWGYDRDNLHYKTPDMVVRMLIDGVSKNGNLLLNVG
;
A
#
# COMPACT_ATOMS: atom_id res chain seq x y z
N MET A 1 -6.49 12.60 26.29
CA MET A 1 -7.03 12.02 25.05
C MET A 1 -7.90 13.06 24.37
N SER A 2 -7.53 13.43 23.15
CA SER A 2 -8.35 14.29 22.30
C SER A 2 -9.62 13.52 21.85
N ARG A 3 -10.63 14.22 21.32
CA ARG A 3 -11.80 13.54 20.70
C ARG A 3 -11.39 12.67 19.51
N ASP A 4 -10.32 13.04 18.81
CA ASP A 4 -9.78 12.30 17.67
C ASP A 4 -9.10 11.00 18.11
N ASP A 5 -8.41 11.00 19.26
CA ASP A 5 -7.80 9.78 19.84
C ASP A 5 -8.88 8.74 20.21
N ALA A 6 -9.99 9.19 20.80
CA ALA A 6 -11.09 8.31 21.18
C ALA A 6 -11.80 7.72 19.95
N GLY A 7 -11.99 8.54 18.90
CA GLY A 7 -12.53 8.07 17.62
C GLY A 7 -11.61 7.07 16.91
N SER A 8 -10.30 7.30 16.94
CA SER A 8 -9.28 6.38 16.40
C SER A 8 -9.32 5.03 17.13
N GLN A 9 -9.32 5.03 18.46
CA GLN A 9 -9.35 3.76 19.21
C GLN A 9 -10.63 2.95 19.00
N ALA A 10 -11.79 3.61 18.86
CA ALA A 10 -13.04 2.91 18.58
C ALA A 10 -13.01 2.23 17.20
N ARG A 11 -12.46 2.89 16.17
CA ARG A 11 -12.28 2.30 14.83
C ARG A 11 -11.31 1.13 14.85
N ALA A 12 -10.22 1.25 15.61
CA ALA A 12 -9.16 0.26 15.66
C ALA A 12 -9.45 -0.95 16.57
N ALA A 13 -10.59 -1.00 17.27
CA ALA A 13 -10.89 -2.08 18.21
C ALA A 13 -10.80 -3.48 17.57
N TRP A 14 -11.43 -3.67 16.40
CA TRP A 14 -11.35 -4.95 15.67
C TRP A 14 -9.92 -5.29 15.26
N TRP A 15 -9.13 -4.27 14.93
CA TRP A 15 -7.77 -4.42 14.44
C TRP A 15 -6.80 -4.79 15.57
N LEU A 16 -7.02 -4.25 16.77
CA LEU A 16 -6.30 -4.65 17.98
C LEU A 16 -6.64 -6.07 18.44
N GLU A 17 -7.80 -6.60 18.08
CA GLU A 17 -8.12 -8.02 18.28
C GLU A 17 -7.49 -8.90 17.19
N ALA A 18 -7.43 -8.40 15.96
CA ALA A 18 -6.98 -9.12 14.79
C ALA A 18 -5.50 -9.52 14.84
N ARG A 19 -4.61 -8.60 15.27
CA ARG A 19 -3.14 -8.73 15.43
C ARG A 19 -2.32 -9.09 14.19
N LEU A 20 -2.76 -10.03 13.36
CA LEU A 20 -2.04 -10.56 12.21
C LEU A 20 -2.80 -10.29 10.91
N GLY A 21 -2.14 -9.59 9.99
CA GLY A 21 -2.66 -9.28 8.66
C GLY A 21 -1.76 -9.78 7.54
N LEU A 22 -2.35 -9.90 6.36
CA LEU A 22 -1.66 -10.17 5.10
C LEU A 22 -1.41 -8.88 4.32
N PHE A 23 -0.17 -8.60 3.95
CA PHE A 23 0.14 -7.63 2.90
C PHE A 23 0.32 -8.35 1.57
N ILE A 24 -0.23 -7.80 0.49
CA ILE A 24 0.01 -8.28 -0.87
C ILE A 24 0.57 -7.13 -1.70
N HIS A 25 1.81 -7.28 -2.16
CA HIS A 25 2.42 -6.40 -3.17
C HIS A 25 2.42 -7.08 -4.51
N TRP A 26 1.43 -6.73 -5.33
CA TRP A 26 1.31 -7.27 -6.67
C TRP A 26 1.07 -6.18 -7.71
N GLY A 27 1.61 -6.39 -8.90
CA GLY A 27 1.59 -5.43 -9.99
C GLY A 27 2.45 -5.91 -11.15
N ILE A 28 2.56 -5.10 -12.19
CA ILE A 28 3.37 -5.43 -13.37
C ILE A 28 4.86 -5.60 -13.05
N TYR A 29 5.34 -5.06 -11.91
CA TYR A 29 6.69 -5.34 -11.39
C TYR A 29 6.94 -6.81 -11.02
N ALA A 30 5.91 -7.67 -10.97
CA ALA A 30 6.08 -9.11 -10.81
C ALA A 30 6.73 -9.77 -12.06
N LEU A 31 6.59 -9.18 -13.25
CA LEU A 31 7.20 -9.70 -14.48
C LEU A 31 8.71 -9.50 -14.57
N PRO A 32 9.28 -8.32 -14.23
CA PRO A 32 10.73 -8.20 -14.05
C PRO A 32 11.25 -9.06 -12.90
N ALA A 33 10.40 -9.38 -11.92
CA ALA A 33 10.64 -10.33 -10.83
C ALA A 33 11.90 -10.04 -10.00
N ARG A 34 12.14 -8.76 -9.70
CA ARG A 34 13.31 -8.29 -8.95
C ARG A 34 13.00 -6.99 -8.19
N HIS A 35 11.90 -7.01 -7.42
CA HIS A 35 11.40 -5.93 -6.58
C HIS A 35 10.56 -4.86 -7.31
N GLU A 36 9.58 -4.30 -6.61
CA GLU A 36 8.65 -3.27 -7.08
C GLU A 36 9.29 -1.91 -7.38
N TRP A 37 10.51 -1.67 -6.90
CA TRP A 37 11.30 -0.47 -7.20
C TRP A 37 12.13 -0.58 -8.47
N VAL A 38 12.04 -1.68 -9.22
CA VAL A 38 12.86 -1.94 -10.43
C VAL A 38 12.82 -0.77 -11.44
N LYS A 39 11.65 -0.14 -11.66
CA LYS A 39 11.53 1.03 -12.54
C LYS A 39 12.46 2.17 -12.10
N SER A 40 12.53 2.46 -10.81
CA SER A 40 13.37 3.52 -10.25
C SER A 40 14.85 3.11 -10.12
N ARG A 41 15.13 1.91 -9.62
CA ARG A 41 16.50 1.41 -9.39
C ARG A 41 17.29 1.31 -10.69
N GLU A 42 16.64 0.86 -11.76
CA GLU A 42 17.24 0.72 -13.09
C GLU A 42 17.01 1.93 -14.00
N GLN A 43 16.32 2.97 -13.52
CA GLN A 43 15.97 4.18 -14.29
C GLN A 43 15.30 3.84 -15.63
N LEU A 44 14.36 2.89 -15.60
CA LEU A 44 13.65 2.45 -16.79
C LEU A 44 12.71 3.54 -17.29
N THR A 45 12.76 3.80 -18.60
CA THR A 45 11.78 4.64 -19.30
C THR A 45 10.42 3.93 -19.36
N ASP A 46 9.36 4.70 -19.61
CA ASP A 46 8.03 4.13 -19.82
C ASP A 46 8.03 3.13 -20.99
N ASP A 47 8.71 3.43 -22.10
CA ASP A 47 8.88 2.51 -23.23
C ASP A 47 9.54 1.17 -22.83
N HIS A 48 10.56 1.22 -21.97
CA HIS A 48 11.20 -0.01 -21.49
C HIS A 48 10.27 -0.81 -20.57
N TYR A 49 9.48 -0.12 -19.73
CA TYR A 49 8.58 -0.73 -18.76
C TYR A 49 7.28 -1.24 -19.40
N GLN A 50 6.87 -0.68 -20.54
CA GLN A 50 5.66 -1.02 -21.30
C GLN A 50 5.55 -2.51 -21.62
N ARG A 51 6.68 -3.20 -21.86
CA ARG A 51 6.70 -4.65 -22.08
C ARG A 51 6.01 -5.44 -20.96
N TYR A 52 6.07 -4.96 -19.71
CA TYR A 52 5.45 -5.64 -18.58
C TYR A 52 3.93 -5.44 -18.58
N PHE A 53 3.47 -4.27 -19.01
CA PHE A 53 2.04 -4.03 -19.24
C PHE A 53 1.51 -4.90 -20.39
N ASP A 54 2.22 -4.95 -21.51
CA ASP A 54 1.84 -5.68 -22.73
C ASP A 54 1.81 -7.20 -22.56
N HIS A 55 2.49 -7.72 -21.54
CA HIS A 55 2.56 -9.14 -21.22
C HIS A 55 1.89 -9.51 -19.89
N PHE A 56 1.21 -8.57 -19.23
CA PHE A 56 0.54 -8.86 -17.95
C PHE A 56 -0.70 -9.74 -18.17
N TYR A 57 -0.55 -11.03 -17.89
CA TYR A 57 -1.61 -12.04 -18.01
C TYR A 57 -1.47 -13.09 -16.89
N PRO A 58 -2.09 -12.86 -15.72
CA PRO A 58 -1.95 -13.75 -14.57
C PRO A 58 -2.95 -14.92 -14.65
N ASP A 59 -2.62 -15.89 -15.48
CA ASP A 59 -3.41 -17.10 -15.77
C ASP A 59 -3.64 -18.01 -14.55
N LEU A 60 -2.80 -17.92 -13.53
CA LEU A 60 -2.93 -18.66 -12.26
C LEU A 60 -3.54 -17.82 -11.12
N TYR A 61 -4.16 -16.68 -11.43
CA TYR A 61 -4.83 -15.85 -10.43
C TYR A 61 -6.08 -16.54 -9.84
N ASP A 62 -5.95 -17.04 -8.60
CA ASP A 62 -7.05 -17.59 -7.79
C ASP A 62 -7.11 -16.89 -6.41
N PRO A 63 -7.88 -15.79 -6.28
CA PRO A 63 -7.99 -15.08 -5.01
C PRO A 63 -8.72 -15.90 -3.93
N ALA A 64 -9.52 -16.90 -4.29
CA ALA A 64 -10.18 -17.77 -3.32
C ALA A 64 -9.16 -18.70 -2.66
N GLN A 65 -8.17 -19.20 -3.41
CA GLN A 65 -7.04 -19.91 -2.82
C GLN A 65 -6.25 -19.00 -1.87
N TRP A 66 -5.95 -17.77 -2.27
CA TRP A 66 -5.19 -16.84 -1.44
C TRP A 66 -5.92 -16.52 -0.12
N ALA A 67 -7.23 -16.28 -0.19
CA ALA A 67 -8.07 -16.04 0.98
C ALA A 67 -8.08 -17.24 1.95
N ARG A 68 -8.21 -18.47 1.44
CA ARG A 68 -8.16 -19.70 2.25
C ARG A 68 -6.83 -19.86 2.95
N VAL A 69 -5.72 -19.68 2.22
CA VAL A 69 -4.37 -19.78 2.79
C VAL A 69 -4.15 -18.72 3.88
N ALA A 70 -4.60 -17.48 3.67
CA ALA A 70 -4.50 -16.42 4.67
C ALA A 70 -5.28 -16.76 5.95
N LYS A 71 -6.53 -17.25 5.80
CA LYS A 71 -7.35 -17.70 6.92
C LYS A 71 -6.71 -18.84 7.69
N ASP A 72 -6.21 -19.85 6.98
CA ASP A 72 -5.56 -21.03 7.58
C ASP A 72 -4.26 -20.66 8.30
N ALA A 73 -3.54 -19.64 7.81
CA ALA A 73 -2.39 -19.05 8.49
C ALA A 73 -2.75 -18.21 9.73
N GLY A 74 -4.05 -18.03 10.01
CA GLY A 74 -4.53 -17.28 11.17
C GLY A 74 -4.64 -15.77 10.96
N MET A 75 -4.46 -15.28 9.73
CA MET A 75 -4.65 -13.86 9.41
C MET A 75 -6.13 -13.48 9.53
N ARG A 76 -6.38 -12.20 9.83
CA ARG A 76 -7.73 -11.66 10.09
C ARG A 76 -8.12 -10.50 9.17
N TYR A 77 -7.14 -9.94 8.48
CA TYR A 77 -7.32 -8.88 7.50
C TYR A 77 -6.27 -8.99 6.41
N PHE A 78 -6.51 -8.34 5.27
CA PHE A 78 -5.51 -8.17 4.24
C PHE A 78 -5.50 -6.75 3.68
N VAL A 79 -4.34 -6.36 3.16
CA VAL A 79 -4.09 -5.07 2.49
C VAL A 79 -3.42 -5.37 1.15
N ILE A 80 -4.03 -4.94 0.04
CA ILE A 80 -3.53 -5.17 -1.33
C ILE A 80 -3.12 -3.86 -1.99
N THR A 81 -1.99 -3.85 -2.71
CA THR A 81 -1.58 -2.75 -3.58
C THR A 81 -2.60 -2.52 -4.69
N THR A 82 -3.46 -1.51 -4.55
CA THR A 82 -4.34 -1.07 -5.65
C THR A 82 -3.50 -0.44 -6.76
N LYS A 83 -2.58 0.44 -6.37
CA LYS A 83 -1.57 1.11 -7.20
C LYS A 83 -0.27 1.21 -6.40
N HIS A 84 0.85 0.82 -7.00
CA HIS A 84 2.19 1.06 -6.44
C HIS A 84 2.85 2.29 -7.10
N HIS A 85 4.09 2.62 -6.73
CA HIS A 85 4.81 3.79 -7.24
C HIS A 85 4.94 3.82 -8.77
N ASP A 86 4.91 2.67 -9.46
CA ASP A 86 4.98 2.63 -10.92
C ASP A 86 3.73 3.19 -11.62
N GLY A 87 2.65 3.45 -10.88
CA GLY A 87 1.41 4.06 -11.35
C GLY A 87 0.38 3.06 -11.90
N PHE A 88 0.71 1.77 -11.99
CA PHE A 88 -0.18 0.77 -12.58
C PHE A 88 -1.35 0.43 -11.65
N CYS A 89 -2.58 0.57 -12.15
CA CYS A 89 -3.79 0.32 -11.38
C CYS A 89 -4.30 -1.12 -11.56
N LEU A 90 -4.45 -1.88 -10.47
CA LEU A 90 -5.02 -3.24 -10.47
C LEU A 90 -6.55 -3.29 -10.62
N TRP A 91 -7.21 -2.14 -10.73
CA TRP A 91 -8.65 -2.02 -10.91
C TRP A 91 -9.01 -1.18 -12.12
N ASP A 92 -10.29 -1.22 -12.51
CA ASP A 92 -10.79 -0.44 -13.65
C ASP A 92 -11.04 1.03 -13.29
N SER A 93 -9.98 1.83 -13.14
CA SER A 93 -10.07 3.29 -12.88
C SER A 93 -10.53 4.05 -14.12
N ASP A 94 -11.42 5.04 -14.00
CA ASP A 94 -11.84 5.86 -15.14
C ASP A 94 -10.83 6.97 -15.48
N LEU A 95 -9.81 7.15 -14.64
CA LEU A 95 -8.90 8.30 -14.70
C LEU A 95 -7.59 8.01 -15.44
N THR A 96 -7.35 6.77 -15.84
CA THR A 96 -6.13 6.36 -16.57
C THR A 96 -6.37 5.14 -17.45
N ASP A 97 -5.62 5.05 -18.55
CA ASP A 97 -5.51 3.81 -19.33
C ASP A 97 -4.38 2.89 -18.83
N TYR A 98 -3.54 3.35 -17.90
CA TYR A 98 -2.46 2.56 -17.29
C TYR A 98 -3.00 1.69 -16.15
N LYS A 99 -3.89 0.77 -16.53
CA LYS A 99 -4.69 -0.08 -15.64
C LYS A 99 -4.84 -1.49 -16.19
N VAL A 100 -5.16 -2.43 -15.32
CA VAL A 100 -5.21 -3.86 -15.66
C VAL A 100 -6.22 -4.19 -16.77
N THR A 101 -7.37 -3.50 -16.85
CA THR A 101 -8.38 -3.74 -17.89
C THR A 101 -7.91 -3.39 -19.30
N LYS A 102 -6.76 -2.72 -19.42
CA LYS A 102 -6.11 -2.36 -20.69
C LYS A 102 -4.90 -3.26 -21.02
N THR A 103 -4.60 -4.25 -20.18
CA THR A 103 -3.60 -5.31 -20.43
C THR A 103 -4.25 -6.53 -21.11
N PRO A 104 -3.48 -7.54 -21.58
CA PRO A 104 -4.05 -8.78 -22.10
C PRO A 104 -4.99 -9.52 -21.13
N TRP A 105 -4.83 -9.34 -19.81
CA TRP A 105 -5.77 -9.87 -18.82
C TRP A 105 -7.19 -9.31 -18.98
N GLY A 106 -7.31 -8.02 -19.25
CA GLY A 106 -8.55 -7.34 -19.64
C GLY A 106 -9.65 -7.26 -18.58
N LYS A 107 -9.39 -7.62 -17.32
CA LYS A 107 -10.40 -7.67 -16.24
C LYS A 107 -9.91 -7.03 -14.95
N ASP A 108 -10.83 -6.55 -14.12
CA ASP A 108 -10.53 -6.07 -12.77
C ASP A 108 -9.95 -7.20 -11.90
N LEU A 109 -8.89 -6.91 -11.13
CA LEU A 109 -8.29 -7.87 -10.19
C LEU A 109 -8.71 -7.63 -8.74
N ILE A 110 -9.07 -6.41 -8.38
CA ILE A 110 -9.33 -6.01 -6.99
C ILE A 110 -10.69 -6.51 -6.50
N ARG A 111 -11.76 -6.32 -7.27
CA ARG A 111 -13.12 -6.75 -6.87
C ARG A 111 -13.21 -8.24 -6.52
N PRO A 112 -12.79 -9.18 -7.40
CA PRO A 112 -12.85 -10.61 -7.06
C PRO A 112 -11.96 -10.96 -5.86
N MET A 113 -10.86 -10.23 -5.65
CA MET A 113 -10.01 -10.42 -4.47
C MET A 113 -10.73 -10.05 -3.18
N LEU A 114 -11.34 -8.87 -3.12
CA LEU A 114 -12.09 -8.45 -1.93
C LEU A 114 -13.25 -9.39 -1.62
N GLU A 115 -13.96 -9.85 -2.65
CA GLU A 115 -15.08 -10.79 -2.50
C GLU A 115 -14.60 -12.12 -1.91
N ALA A 116 -13.49 -12.67 -2.42
CA ALA A 116 -12.90 -13.91 -1.90
C ALA A 116 -12.47 -13.78 -0.43
N PHE A 117 -11.77 -12.70 -0.06
CA PHE A 117 -11.32 -12.48 1.31
C PHE A 117 -12.48 -12.20 2.27
N ARG A 118 -13.51 -11.45 1.85
CA ARG A 118 -14.74 -11.26 2.64
C ARG A 118 -15.48 -12.57 2.86
N ALA A 119 -15.55 -13.44 1.84
CA ALA A 119 -16.20 -14.75 1.95
C ALA A 119 -15.51 -15.65 3.00
N GLU A 120 -14.20 -15.50 3.19
CA GLU A 120 -13.44 -16.19 4.24
C GLU A 120 -13.47 -15.48 5.60
N GLY A 121 -14.20 -14.35 5.70
CA GLY A 121 -14.37 -13.58 6.94
C GLY A 121 -13.23 -12.62 7.26
N LEU A 122 -12.32 -12.37 6.31
CA LEU A 122 -11.23 -11.41 6.51
C LEU A 122 -11.73 -9.98 6.25
N ARG A 123 -11.27 -9.07 7.10
CA ARG A 123 -11.40 -7.62 6.88
C ARG A 123 -10.54 -7.19 5.70
N VAL A 124 -10.97 -6.17 4.97
CA VAL A 124 -10.34 -5.83 3.69
C VAL A 124 -9.79 -4.41 3.65
N GLY A 125 -8.60 -4.28 3.08
CA GLY A 125 -7.88 -3.02 3.02
C GLY A 125 -7.18 -2.79 1.69
N PHE A 126 -6.93 -1.53 1.42
CA PHE A 126 -6.17 -1.11 0.25
C PHE A 126 -4.88 -0.44 0.66
N TYR A 127 -3.80 -0.82 0.00
CA TYR A 127 -2.66 0.05 -0.18
C TYR A 127 -2.87 0.90 -1.42
N HIS A 128 -2.50 2.18 -1.33
CA HIS A 128 -2.49 3.08 -2.46
C HIS A 128 -1.30 4.02 -2.37
N SER A 129 -0.41 3.95 -3.37
CA SER A 129 0.71 4.87 -3.41
C SER A 129 0.28 6.29 -3.75
N VAL A 130 0.74 7.25 -2.96
CA VAL A 130 0.65 8.68 -3.27
C VAL A 130 1.73 9.11 -4.26
N ILE A 131 2.74 8.26 -4.50
CA ILE A 131 3.75 8.41 -5.55
C ILE A 131 3.21 7.84 -6.86
N ASP A 132 3.55 8.47 -7.97
CA ASP A 132 3.19 7.97 -9.30
C ASP A 132 4.27 8.30 -10.33
N TRP A 133 5.08 7.31 -10.71
CA TRP A 133 6.14 7.44 -11.70
C TRP A 133 5.65 7.30 -13.14
N HIS A 134 4.35 7.24 -13.37
CA HIS A 134 3.75 7.20 -14.70
C HIS A 134 2.98 8.48 -15.02
N HIS A 135 2.30 9.07 -14.03
CA HIS A 135 1.47 10.26 -14.26
C HIS A 135 2.32 11.44 -14.78
N PRO A 136 1.94 12.08 -15.92
CA PRO A 136 2.77 13.10 -16.57
C PRO A 136 2.98 14.36 -15.73
N GLU A 137 2.05 14.66 -14.82
CA GLU A 137 2.11 15.82 -13.93
C GLU A 137 2.78 15.54 -12.57
N PHE A 138 3.26 14.32 -12.30
CA PHE A 138 3.98 14.03 -11.06
C PHE A 138 5.42 14.57 -11.12
N PRO A 139 5.83 15.56 -10.29
CA PRO A 139 7.16 16.17 -10.40
C PRO A 139 8.31 15.17 -10.22
N ILE A 140 9.36 15.32 -11.04
CA ILE A 140 10.54 14.46 -10.98
C ILE A 140 11.34 14.78 -9.73
N ASP A 141 11.63 13.75 -8.93
CA ASP A 141 12.41 13.82 -7.71
C ASP A 141 13.47 12.72 -7.64
N GLY A 142 14.22 12.64 -6.53
CA GLY A 142 15.28 11.64 -6.34
C GLY A 142 14.81 10.18 -6.36
N HIS A 143 13.51 9.90 -6.23
CA HIS A 143 12.95 8.55 -6.38
C HIS A 143 12.41 8.28 -7.77
N HIS A 144 12.14 9.31 -8.57
CA HIS A 144 11.60 9.15 -9.90
C HIS A 144 12.59 8.42 -10.84
N PRO A 145 12.13 7.51 -11.72
CA PRO A 145 12.99 6.82 -12.70
C PRO A 145 13.76 7.77 -13.62
N ARG A 146 13.16 8.92 -13.96
CA ARG A 146 13.75 9.99 -14.78
C ARG A 146 14.55 11.05 -14.00
N ARG A 147 15.00 10.77 -12.77
CA ARG A 147 15.73 11.74 -11.93
C ARG A 147 17.02 12.31 -12.55
N GLY A 148 17.57 11.68 -13.58
CA GLY A 148 18.70 12.20 -14.35
C GLY A 148 18.33 13.16 -15.49
N ASP A 149 17.03 13.37 -15.75
CA ASP A 149 16.53 14.18 -16.87
C ASP A 149 16.19 15.61 -16.42
N ALA A 150 17.12 16.53 -16.66
CA ALA A 150 16.97 17.94 -16.27
C ALA A 150 15.90 18.71 -17.07
N ALA A 151 15.43 18.18 -18.21
CA ALA A 151 14.54 18.91 -19.12
C ALA A 151 13.05 18.74 -18.80
N ALA A 152 12.68 17.88 -17.85
CA ALA A 152 11.33 17.34 -17.71
C ALA A 152 10.58 17.76 -16.42
N ASN A 153 10.90 18.92 -15.84
CA ASN A 153 10.37 19.35 -14.54
C ASN A 153 9.36 20.53 -14.59
N ASP A 154 8.64 20.71 -15.70
CA ASP A 154 7.52 21.65 -15.84
C ASP A 154 6.18 21.08 -15.32
N ARG A 155 6.24 20.01 -14.53
CA ARG A 155 5.10 19.23 -14.04
C ARG A 155 4.39 19.90 -12.86
N ASP A 156 3.07 19.84 -12.83
CA ASP A 156 2.26 20.50 -11.80
C ASP A 156 1.62 19.49 -10.83
N ILE A 157 2.18 19.43 -9.62
CA ILE A 157 1.70 18.57 -8.53
C ILE A 157 0.22 18.78 -8.21
N SER A 158 -0.34 19.98 -8.43
CA SER A 158 -1.74 20.25 -8.14
C SER A 158 -2.69 19.49 -9.08
N LYS A 159 -2.27 19.24 -10.33
CA LYS A 159 -3.02 18.41 -11.29
C LYS A 159 -2.94 16.95 -10.90
N TYR A 160 -1.74 16.46 -10.56
CA TYR A 160 -1.58 15.10 -10.04
C TYR A 160 -2.41 14.87 -8.77
N ARG A 161 -2.42 15.83 -7.84
CA ARG A 161 -3.22 15.77 -6.62
C ARG A 161 -4.71 15.55 -6.91
N ARG A 162 -5.27 16.22 -7.92
CA ARG A 162 -6.67 15.99 -8.34
C ARG A 162 -6.90 14.57 -8.84
N TYR A 163 -5.95 14.02 -9.60
CA TYR A 163 -5.97 12.62 -10.05
C TYR A 163 -5.91 11.65 -8.87
N LEU A 164 -4.96 11.83 -7.94
CA LEU A 164 -4.82 11.02 -6.72
C LEU A 164 -6.13 11.01 -5.91
N HIS A 165 -6.72 12.18 -5.65
CA HIS A 165 -7.97 12.30 -4.90
C HIS A 165 -9.14 11.65 -5.65
N GLY A 166 -9.18 11.78 -6.97
CA GLY A 166 -10.15 11.11 -7.83
C GLY A 166 -10.06 9.58 -7.71
N GLN A 167 -8.86 9.01 -7.81
CA GLN A 167 -8.64 7.56 -7.70
C GLN A 167 -9.02 7.04 -6.32
N VAL A 168 -8.62 7.74 -5.25
CA VAL A 168 -8.99 7.36 -3.89
C VAL A 168 -10.51 7.41 -3.72
N ARG A 169 -11.21 8.41 -4.27
CA ARG A 169 -12.68 8.45 -4.28
C ARG A 169 -13.30 7.25 -5.01
N GLU A 170 -12.77 6.83 -6.16
CA GLU A 170 -13.23 5.62 -6.85
C GLU A 170 -13.11 4.39 -5.96
N LEU A 171 -11.94 4.22 -5.32
CA LEU A 171 -11.68 3.10 -4.41
C LEU A 171 -12.64 3.08 -3.22
N LEU A 172 -12.88 4.24 -2.60
CA LEU A 172 -13.78 4.38 -1.45
C LEU A 172 -15.27 4.17 -1.78
N THR A 173 -15.67 4.32 -3.04
CA THR A 173 -17.10 4.30 -3.43
C THR A 173 -17.51 3.07 -4.23
N ARG A 174 -16.59 2.42 -4.95
CA ARG A 174 -16.92 1.33 -5.89
C ARG A 174 -16.75 -0.07 -5.29
N PHE A 175 -15.99 -0.22 -4.20
CA PHE A 175 -15.56 -1.53 -3.70
C PHE A 175 -16.24 -1.98 -2.40
N GLY A 176 -17.30 -1.29 -2.00
CA GLY A 176 -18.04 -1.56 -0.76
C GLY A 176 -17.31 -1.06 0.48
N LYS A 177 -17.61 -1.64 1.64
CA LYS A 177 -16.97 -1.26 2.91
C LYS A 177 -15.49 -1.61 2.91
N LEU A 178 -14.63 -0.64 3.21
CA LEU A 178 -13.21 -0.86 3.45
C LEU A 178 -12.92 -0.71 4.95
N ASP A 179 -12.09 -1.59 5.49
CA ASP A 179 -11.73 -1.58 6.91
C ASP A 179 -10.37 -0.89 7.15
N TYR A 180 -9.52 -0.79 6.12
CA TYR A 180 -8.14 -0.32 6.22
C TYR A 180 -7.70 0.43 4.95
N LEU A 181 -7.00 1.56 5.09
CA LEU A 181 -6.23 2.20 4.02
C LEU A 181 -4.75 2.41 4.43
N PHE A 182 -3.85 1.96 3.56
CA PHE A 182 -2.41 2.17 3.65
C PHE A 182 -1.98 3.16 2.55
N PHE A 183 -1.65 4.40 2.91
CA PHE A 183 -1.02 5.32 1.98
C PHE A 183 0.50 5.20 2.02
N ASP A 184 1.18 5.49 0.92
CA ASP A 184 2.64 5.31 0.84
C ASP A 184 3.31 6.15 -0.27
N PHE A 185 4.26 7.02 0.02
CA PHE A 185 4.55 7.64 1.33
C PHE A 185 5.00 9.09 1.15
N THR A 186 5.02 9.84 2.25
CA THR A 186 5.55 11.20 2.33
C THR A 186 7.04 11.21 2.71
N TYR A 187 7.84 12.00 2.00
CA TYR A 187 9.30 12.09 2.14
C TYR A 187 9.78 13.53 1.88
N PRO A 188 9.56 14.48 2.80
CA PRO A 188 9.81 15.90 2.52
C PRO A 188 11.30 16.23 2.39
N ASP A 189 12.16 15.46 3.07
CA ASP A 189 13.59 15.76 3.22
C ASP A 189 14.49 15.12 2.15
N LEU A 190 13.90 14.60 1.05
CA LEU A 190 14.67 13.92 0.01
C LEU A 190 15.52 14.93 -0.81
N PRO A 191 16.83 14.68 -0.98
CA PRO A 191 17.66 15.44 -1.89
C PRO A 191 17.12 15.38 -3.33
N GLY A 192 17.01 16.53 -3.98
CA GLY A 192 16.43 16.62 -5.34
C GLY A 192 14.91 16.82 -5.37
N GLY A 193 14.27 17.12 -4.24
CA GLY A 193 12.88 17.57 -4.17
C GLY A 193 11.95 16.52 -3.58
N GLY A 194 11.88 16.44 -2.26
CA GLY A 194 10.94 15.59 -1.55
C GLY A 194 9.47 15.92 -1.79
N LYS A 195 8.60 15.11 -1.20
CA LYS A 195 7.14 15.32 -1.24
C LYS A 195 6.57 15.35 0.16
N SER A 196 5.78 16.38 0.43
CA SER A 196 5.22 16.72 1.74
C SER A 196 3.73 16.42 1.82
N ALA A 197 3.16 16.53 3.02
CA ALA A 197 1.72 16.41 3.22
C ALA A 197 0.90 17.40 2.37
N ALA A 198 1.45 18.60 2.11
CA ALA A 198 0.80 19.65 1.32
C ALA A 198 0.73 19.29 -0.17
N ASP A 199 1.76 18.62 -0.70
CA ASP A 199 1.80 18.15 -2.09
C ASP A 199 0.66 17.16 -2.36
N TRP A 200 0.33 16.33 -1.37
CA TRP A 200 -0.76 15.37 -1.45
C TRP A 200 -2.14 15.97 -1.17
N GLY A 201 -2.23 17.16 -0.54
CA GLY A 201 -3.48 17.62 0.08
C GLY A 201 -3.98 16.62 1.11
N SER A 202 -3.10 16.27 2.05
CA SER A 202 -3.32 15.14 2.97
C SER A 202 -4.50 15.34 3.90
N GLU A 203 -4.75 16.58 4.34
CA GLU A 203 -5.90 16.89 5.20
C GLU A 203 -7.22 16.66 4.44
N GLU A 204 -7.31 17.14 3.19
CA GLU A 204 -8.48 16.95 2.35
C GLU A 204 -8.67 15.48 1.95
N LEU A 205 -7.57 14.78 1.69
CA LEU A 205 -7.59 13.35 1.37
C LEU A 205 -8.10 12.52 2.56
N LEU A 206 -7.58 12.78 3.77
CA LEU A 206 -8.02 12.11 4.98
C LEU A 206 -9.47 12.47 5.32
N ALA A 207 -9.86 13.73 5.16
CA ALA A 207 -11.25 14.16 5.36
C ALA A 207 -12.22 13.41 4.43
N MET A 208 -11.86 13.23 3.16
CA MET A 208 -12.65 12.43 2.21
C MET A 208 -12.74 10.96 2.63
N VAL A 209 -11.66 10.37 3.16
CA VAL A 209 -11.71 9.01 3.72
C VAL A 209 -12.69 8.95 4.89
N ARG A 210 -12.65 9.92 5.80
CA ARG A 210 -13.57 9.98 6.95
C ARG A 210 -15.03 10.20 6.55
N GLU A 211 -15.27 10.95 5.48
CA GLU A 211 -16.61 11.16 4.92
C GLU A 211 -17.19 9.87 4.32
N LEU A 212 -16.39 9.18 3.50
CA LEU A 212 -16.88 8.06 2.67
C LEU A 212 -16.78 6.69 3.37
N GLN A 213 -15.77 6.51 4.22
CA GLN A 213 -15.48 5.27 4.95
C GLN A 213 -15.12 5.60 6.41
N PRO A 214 -16.07 6.11 7.21
CA PRO A 214 -15.82 6.62 8.56
C PRO A 214 -15.28 5.58 9.55
N GLU A 215 -15.38 4.29 9.24
CA GLU A 215 -14.88 3.19 10.08
C GLU A 215 -13.49 2.68 9.67
N ALA A 216 -12.98 3.08 8.49
CA ALA A 216 -11.68 2.61 8.02
C ALA A 216 -10.54 3.19 8.85
N ILE A 217 -9.56 2.36 9.22
CA ILE A 217 -8.31 2.84 9.82
C ILE A 217 -7.32 3.28 8.73
N VAL A 218 -6.51 4.29 9.01
CA VAL A 218 -5.53 4.89 8.07
C VAL A 218 -4.17 5.02 8.74
N ASN A 219 -3.10 4.66 8.05
CA ASN A 219 -1.72 4.79 8.55
C ASN A 219 -1.23 6.26 8.60
N ASP A 220 -0.05 6.48 9.19
CA ASP A 220 0.58 7.79 9.39
C ASP A 220 1.43 8.31 8.21
N ARG A 221 1.38 7.63 7.06
CA ARG A 221 2.29 7.89 5.93
C ARG A 221 1.86 9.01 4.99
N LEU A 222 0.78 9.71 5.30
CA LEU A 222 0.40 10.95 4.61
C LEU A 222 1.23 12.15 5.10
N GLY A 223 2.08 12.01 6.12
CA GLY A 223 2.84 13.12 6.69
C GLY A 223 2.02 14.00 7.63
N ILE A 224 0.80 13.56 7.95
CA ILE A 224 -0.05 14.05 9.04
C ILE A 224 -0.40 12.87 9.95
N PRO A 225 -0.87 13.08 11.19
CA PRO A 225 -1.27 11.98 12.07
C PRO A 225 -2.34 11.08 11.44
N GLY A 226 -2.08 9.76 11.42
CA GLY A 226 -3.05 8.71 11.11
C GLY A 226 -3.65 8.08 12.36
N ASP A 227 -4.37 6.96 12.20
CA ASP A 227 -4.92 6.18 13.32
C ASP A 227 -3.84 5.34 14.04
N PHE A 228 -2.77 4.95 13.34
CA PHE A 228 -1.64 4.17 13.85
C PHE A 228 -0.33 4.48 13.12
N VAL A 229 0.80 4.15 13.75
CA VAL A 229 2.15 4.34 13.18
C VAL A 229 2.70 3.05 12.54
N THR A 230 3.61 3.19 11.58
CA THR A 230 4.03 2.08 10.68
C THR A 230 5.54 1.78 10.69
N PRO A 231 6.09 1.18 11.76
CA PRO A 231 7.48 0.67 11.73
C PRO A 231 7.67 -0.34 10.60
N GLU A 232 8.67 -0.13 9.74
CA GLU A 232 8.89 -0.97 8.56
C GLU A 232 10.18 -1.76 8.66
N GLN A 233 10.12 -3.08 8.47
CA GLN A 233 11.30 -3.97 8.44
C GLN A 233 12.15 -3.97 9.73
N TYR A 234 11.61 -3.46 10.84
CA TYR A 234 12.18 -3.59 12.18
C TYR A 234 11.10 -3.84 13.24
N GLN A 235 11.49 -4.40 14.39
CA GLN A 235 10.61 -4.57 15.55
C GLN A 235 10.93 -3.51 16.61
N PRO A 236 9.94 -2.74 17.09
CA PRO A 236 10.13 -1.81 18.20
C PRO A 236 10.71 -2.51 19.44
N ALA A 237 11.67 -1.89 20.12
CA ALA A 237 12.28 -2.46 21.33
C ALA A 237 11.33 -2.43 22.55
N SER A 238 10.37 -1.52 22.55
CA SER A 238 9.37 -1.29 23.61
C SER A 238 8.04 -0.83 22.98
N PRO A 239 6.92 -0.79 23.73
CA PRO A 239 5.68 -0.21 23.22
C PRO A 239 5.91 1.20 22.67
N MET A 240 5.44 1.45 21.44
CA MET A 240 5.64 2.73 20.78
C MET A 240 4.86 3.84 21.48
N GLN A 241 5.49 5.01 21.59
CA GLN A 241 4.92 6.19 22.22
C GLN A 241 5.18 7.44 21.37
N ARG A 242 4.27 8.41 21.44
CA ARG A 242 4.43 9.77 20.93
C ARG A 242 4.08 10.73 22.05
N ASP A 243 4.97 11.68 22.33
CA ASP A 243 4.81 12.67 23.41
C ASP A 243 4.48 12.06 24.79
N GLY A 244 5.08 10.90 25.09
CA GLY A 244 4.89 10.18 26.35
C GLY A 244 3.57 9.40 26.47
N ALA A 245 2.76 9.33 25.41
CA ALA A 245 1.53 8.55 25.35
C ALA A 245 1.69 7.32 24.43
N PRO A 246 1.13 6.15 24.78
CA PRO A 246 1.11 4.99 23.88
C PRO A 246 0.41 5.31 22.55
N VAL A 247 0.97 4.81 21.46
CA VAL A 247 0.36 4.88 20.12
C VAL A 247 0.05 3.49 19.60
N LEU A 248 -1.00 3.39 18.78
CA LEU A 248 -1.28 2.19 18.02
C LEU A 248 -0.22 2.06 16.91
N TRP A 249 0.24 0.84 16.65
CA TRP A 249 1.27 0.61 15.65
C TRP A 249 1.19 -0.77 15.01
N GLU A 250 1.67 -0.86 13.78
CA GLU A 250 1.77 -2.13 13.04
C GLU A 250 3.09 -2.21 12.30
N ALA A 251 3.83 -3.28 12.57
CA ALA A 251 5.03 -3.57 11.80
C ALA A 251 4.64 -4.23 10.48
N CYS A 252 5.00 -3.61 9.37
CA CYS A 252 4.98 -4.25 8.07
C CYS A 252 6.31 -4.97 7.82
N GLN A 253 6.25 -6.24 7.43
CA GLN A 253 7.41 -7.12 7.32
C GLN A 253 7.33 -7.98 6.05
N THR A 254 8.40 -8.00 5.29
CA THR A 254 8.61 -8.91 4.14
C THR A 254 8.93 -10.32 4.60
N LEU A 255 8.66 -11.32 3.76
CA LEU A 255 9.12 -12.69 4.02
C LEU A 255 10.60 -12.89 3.66
N ASN A 256 11.11 -12.27 2.60
CA ASN A 256 12.48 -12.49 2.11
C ASN A 256 13.31 -11.20 1.95
N GLY A 257 12.78 -10.04 2.31
CA GLY A 257 13.44 -8.74 2.10
C GLY A 257 12.95 -7.96 0.87
N SER A 258 12.10 -8.57 0.04
CA SER A 258 11.40 -7.88 -1.06
C SER A 258 9.90 -7.80 -0.77
N TRP A 259 9.26 -6.70 -1.18
CA TRP A 259 7.80 -6.57 -1.11
C TRP A 259 7.15 -7.24 -2.32
N GLY A 260 7.45 -6.78 -3.54
CA GLY A 260 7.03 -7.46 -4.75
C GLY A 260 7.83 -8.73 -5.04
N TYR A 261 7.30 -9.62 -5.90
CA TYR A 261 7.98 -10.84 -6.32
C TYR A 261 9.44 -10.58 -6.76
N ASP A 262 10.36 -11.32 -6.15
CA ASP A 262 11.78 -11.36 -6.46
C ASP A 262 12.20 -12.82 -6.65
N ARG A 263 12.34 -13.22 -7.92
CA ARG A 263 12.54 -14.62 -8.32
C ARG A 263 13.80 -15.21 -7.70
N ASP A 264 14.85 -14.41 -7.60
CA ASP A 264 16.18 -14.87 -7.23
C ASP A 264 16.45 -14.70 -5.71
N ASN A 265 15.53 -14.07 -4.98
CA ASN A 265 15.60 -13.90 -3.54
C ASN A 265 14.92 -15.05 -2.77
N LEU A 266 15.71 -16.08 -2.46
CA LEU A 266 15.27 -17.27 -1.75
C LEU A 266 15.48 -17.20 -0.22
N HIS A 267 15.88 -16.04 0.32
CA HIS A 267 16.21 -15.87 1.73
C HIS A 267 14.97 -15.62 2.60
N TYR A 268 14.06 -16.60 2.64
CA TYR A 268 12.83 -16.51 3.43
C TYR A 268 13.11 -16.60 4.94
N LYS A 269 12.46 -15.73 5.70
CA LYS A 269 12.32 -15.85 7.16
C LYS A 269 11.70 -17.22 7.47
N THR A 270 12.24 -17.87 8.49
CA THR A 270 11.68 -19.15 8.94
C THR A 270 10.31 -18.95 9.59
N PRO A 271 9.44 -19.97 9.61
CA PRO A 271 8.18 -19.89 10.36
C PRO A 271 8.39 -19.54 11.85
N ASP A 272 9.43 -20.08 12.50
CA ASP A 272 9.79 -19.74 13.89
C ASP A 272 10.09 -18.24 14.04
N MET A 273 10.84 -17.65 13.12
CA MET A 273 11.12 -16.21 13.14
C MET A 273 9.82 -15.39 13.00
N VAL A 274 8.95 -15.75 12.05
CA VAL A 274 7.68 -15.04 11.82
C VAL A 274 6.77 -15.13 13.06
N VAL A 275 6.64 -16.32 13.67
CA VAL A 275 5.85 -16.51 14.89
C VAL A 275 6.41 -15.69 16.04
N ARG A 276 7.74 -15.67 16.22
CA ARG A 276 8.38 -14.84 17.26
C ARG A 276 8.16 -13.35 17.03
N MET A 277 8.21 -12.89 15.77
CA MET A 277 7.92 -11.50 15.43
C MET A 277 6.47 -11.13 15.79
N LEU A 278 5.51 -12.02 15.51
CA LEU A 278 4.11 -11.81 15.92
C LEU A 278 3.99 -11.71 17.44
N ILE A 279 4.56 -12.67 18.19
CA ILE A 279 4.51 -12.67 19.66
C ILE A 279 5.16 -11.41 20.23
N ASP A 280 6.34 -11.05 19.73
CA ASP A 280 7.08 -9.86 20.16
C ASP A 280 6.28 -8.57 19.92
N GLY A 281 5.68 -8.41 18.73
CA GLY A 281 4.82 -7.27 18.41
C GLY A 281 3.59 -7.19 19.31
N VAL A 282 2.87 -8.29 19.46
CA VAL A 282 1.67 -8.36 20.32
C VAL A 282 2.00 -8.06 21.78
N SER A 283 3.13 -8.55 22.30
CA SER A 283 3.59 -8.26 23.67
C SER A 283 3.83 -6.77 23.94
N LYS A 284 3.99 -5.98 22.87
CA LYS A 284 4.21 -4.52 22.88
C LYS A 284 2.99 -3.75 22.33
N ASN A 285 1.81 -4.39 22.35
CA ASN A 285 0.53 -3.88 21.83
C ASN A 285 0.50 -3.56 20.33
N GLY A 286 1.42 -4.11 19.55
CA GLY A 286 1.45 -3.93 18.10
C GLY A 286 0.70 -4.99 17.31
N ASN A 287 0.55 -4.71 16.01
CA ASN A 287 0.13 -5.65 14.99
C ASN A 287 1.31 -6.03 14.07
N LEU A 288 1.18 -7.15 13.36
CA LEU A 288 2.09 -7.59 12.31
C LEU A 288 1.33 -7.70 11.00
N LEU A 289 1.77 -6.95 9.99
CA LEU A 289 1.31 -7.05 8.61
C LEU A 289 2.40 -7.74 7.78
N LEU A 290 2.21 -9.03 7.51
CA LEU A 290 3.21 -9.88 6.86
C LEU A 290 2.97 -9.93 5.35
N ASN A 291 3.99 -9.63 4.56
CA ASN A 291 3.89 -9.50 3.12
C ASN A 291 4.13 -10.79 2.33
N VAL A 292 3.37 -10.93 1.25
CA VAL A 292 3.64 -11.79 0.08
C VAL A 292 3.67 -10.94 -1.19
N GLY A 293 4.45 -11.37 -2.19
CA GLY A 293 4.63 -10.66 -3.46
C GLY A 293 4.73 -11.59 -4.64
#